data_AF-A0A7S3IP31-F1
#
_entry.id   AF-A0A7S3IP31-F1
#
_cell.length_a   1.000
_cell.length_b   1.000
_cell.length_c   1.000
_cell.angle_alpha   90.00
_cell.angle_beta   90.00
_cell.angle_gamma   90.00
#
_symmetry.space_group_name_H-M   'P 1'
#
loop_
_entity.id
_entity.type
_entity.pdbx_description
1 polymer ?
#
loop_
_entity_poly.entity_id
_entity_poly.type
_entity_poly.pdbx_seq_one_letter_code
_entity_poly.pdbx_strand_id
1 'polypeptide(L)'
;IILMGLPKSGKTSIQRVVFHKMSPHETFFLTNTAQIETTQINNNPNINFQIKDYPGTKELNESDPADVAALKQCGSLVFVIDAHEPDKDQACNKLLEIVKVAYKVNPSIAFEVFIHKVDSDMFMQYEQ
;
A
#
# COMPACT_ATOMS: atom_id res chain seq x y z
N ILE A 1 -4.89 5.91 6.73
CA ILE A 1 -3.73 5.41 5.95
C ILE A 1 -4.28 4.63 4.77
N ILE A 2 -3.80 4.92 3.57
CA ILE A 2 -4.15 4.16 2.36
C ILE A 2 -2.88 3.45 1.87
N LEU A 3 -2.98 2.14 1.62
CA LEU A 3 -1.92 1.33 1.03
C LEU A 3 -2.22 1.12 -0.46
N MET A 4 -1.33 1.59 -1.31
CA MET A 4 -1.39 1.40 -2.78
C MET A 4 -0.06 0.86 -3.31
N GLY A 5 -0.04 0.41 -4.56
CA GLY A 5 1.11 -0.27 -5.16
C GLY A 5 0.67 -1.27 -6.22
N LEU A 6 1.61 -1.80 -6.99
CA LEU A 6 1.34 -2.83 -7.99
C LEU A 6 0.78 -4.12 -7.35
N PRO A 7 0.14 -5.02 -8.11
CA PRO A 7 -0.22 -6.36 -7.61
C PRO A 7 1.01 -7.08 -7.04
N LYS A 8 0.81 -7.90 -6.01
CA LYS A 8 1.88 -8.71 -5.38
C LYS A 8 3.07 -7.96 -4.75
N SER A 9 3.05 -6.62 -4.70
CA SER A 9 4.08 -5.80 -4.03
C SER A 9 4.20 -5.99 -2.52
N GLY A 10 3.27 -6.68 -1.85
CA GLY A 10 3.34 -6.98 -0.41
C GLY A 10 2.50 -6.08 0.51
N LYS A 11 1.65 -5.21 -0.04
CA LYS A 11 0.73 -4.31 0.73
C LYS A 11 -0.07 -5.06 1.81
N THR A 12 -0.78 -6.11 1.40
CA THR A 12 -1.61 -6.92 2.29
C THR A 12 -0.77 -7.65 3.33
N SER A 13 0.40 -8.17 2.94
CA SER A 13 1.34 -8.80 3.87
C SER A 13 1.79 -7.84 4.97
N ILE A 14 2.21 -6.61 4.62
CA ILE A 14 2.56 -5.56 5.59
C ILE A 14 1.40 -5.32 6.55
N GLN A 15 0.19 -5.15 6.01
CA GLN A 15 -1.01 -4.87 6.79
C GLN A 15 -1.35 -6.01 7.76
N ARG A 16 -1.29 -7.28 7.32
CA ARG A 16 -1.63 -8.44 8.15
C ARG A 16 -0.57 -8.75 9.20
N VAL A 17 0.71 -8.65 8.86
CA VAL A 17 1.80 -8.91 9.81
C VAL A 17 1.80 -7.87 10.93
N VAL A 18 1.75 -6.58 10.56
CA VAL A 18 1.86 -5.49 11.55
C VAL A 18 0.61 -5.37 12.41
N PHE A 19 -0.59 -5.46 11.80
CA PHE A 19 -1.83 -5.12 12.50
C PHE A 19 -2.71 -6.30 12.88
N HIS A 20 -2.53 -7.46 12.24
CA HIS A 20 -3.27 -8.69 12.57
C HIS A 20 -2.41 -9.76 13.26
N LYS A 21 -1.12 -9.46 13.50
CA LYS A 21 -0.16 -10.41 14.09
C LYS A 21 -0.05 -11.72 13.30
N MET A 22 -0.30 -11.67 11.99
CA MET A 22 -0.05 -12.79 11.08
C MET A 22 1.45 -13.08 11.06
N SER A 23 1.84 -14.36 11.04
CA SER A 23 3.24 -14.72 10.87
C SER A 23 3.72 -14.36 9.46
N PRO A 24 4.94 -13.82 9.27
CA PRO A 24 5.49 -13.55 7.94
C PRO A 24 5.42 -14.77 6.99
N HIS A 25 5.58 -15.98 7.52
CA HIS A 25 5.50 -17.22 6.74
C HIS A 25 4.09 -17.53 6.22
N GLU A 26 3.05 -17.11 6.94
CA GLU A 26 1.65 -17.32 6.51
C GLU A 26 1.27 -16.42 5.33
N THR A 27 1.99 -15.30 5.14
CA THR A 27 1.69 -14.34 4.07
C THR A 27 1.87 -14.93 2.67
N PHE A 28 2.64 -16.03 2.53
CA PHE A 28 2.79 -16.78 1.29
C PHE A 28 1.43 -17.29 0.74
N PHE A 29 0.47 -17.54 1.62
CA PHE A 29 -0.85 -18.06 1.26
C PHE A 29 -1.91 -16.98 1.01
N LEU A 30 -1.54 -15.70 1.11
CA LEU A 30 -2.47 -14.61 0.80
C LEU A 30 -2.83 -14.59 -0.68
N THR A 31 -4.12 -14.41 -0.95
CA THR A 31 -4.64 -14.21 -2.30
C THR A 31 -4.61 -12.74 -2.69
N ASN A 32 -4.78 -12.45 -3.97
CA ASN A 32 -4.86 -11.07 -4.43
C ASN A 32 -6.12 -10.37 -3.89
N THR A 33 -5.93 -9.18 -3.33
CA THR A 33 -7.01 -8.27 -2.92
C THR A 33 -7.85 -7.86 -4.14
N ALA A 34 -9.11 -8.30 -4.19
CA ALA A 34 -10.03 -8.01 -5.29
C ALA A 34 -10.87 -6.73 -5.07
N GLN A 35 -11.07 -6.35 -3.81
CA GLN A 35 -11.85 -5.19 -3.39
C GLN A 35 -11.10 -4.46 -2.27
N ILE A 36 -11.40 -3.18 -2.05
CA ILE A 36 -10.74 -2.40 -0.99
C ILE A 36 -11.04 -3.03 0.37
N GLU A 37 -10.00 -3.46 1.09
CA GLU A 37 -10.12 -3.98 2.44
C GLU A 37 -9.89 -2.85 3.45
N THR A 38 -10.83 -2.65 4.38
CA THR A 38 -10.70 -1.62 5.42
C THR A 38 -10.51 -2.29 6.79
N THR A 39 -9.47 -1.89 7.50
CA THR A 39 -9.18 -2.31 8.88
C THR A 39 -9.21 -1.10 9.80
N GLN A 40 -10.01 -1.18 10.87
CA GLN A 40 -9.98 -0.21 11.96
C GLN A 40 -8.89 -0.62 12.97
N ILE A 41 -8.01 0.31 13.32
CA ILE A 41 -7.02 0.15 14.38
C ILE A 41 -7.41 1.05 15.55
N ASN A 42 -7.79 0.43 16.67
CA ASN A 42 -8.28 1.10 17.88
C ASN A 42 -7.79 0.39 19.15
N ASN A 43 -6.52 -0.04 19.15
CA ASN A 43 -5.93 -0.84 20.24
C ASN A 43 -5.83 -0.09 21.57
N ASN A 44 -5.84 1.24 21.56
CA ASN A 44 -5.91 2.09 22.76
C ASN A 44 -6.60 3.44 22.44
N PRO A 45 -7.03 4.21 23.45
CA PRO A 45 -7.77 5.47 23.23
C PRO A 45 -7.02 6.55 22.44
N ASN A 46 -5.69 6.48 22.38
CA ASN A 46 -4.85 7.46 21.71
C ASN A 46 -4.48 7.06 20.28
N ILE A 47 -4.76 5.82 19.88
CA ILE A 47 -4.46 5.28 18.55
C ILE A 47 -5.78 4.87 17.91
N ASN A 48 -6.32 5.74 17.06
CA ASN A 48 -7.54 5.48 16.31
C ASN A 48 -7.36 5.90 14.85
N PHE A 49 -7.19 4.93 13.96
CA PHE A 49 -7.08 5.19 12.53
C PHE A 49 -7.58 4.02 11.70
N GLN A 50 -7.83 4.28 10.42
CA GLN A 50 -8.20 3.28 9.43
C GLN A 50 -7.06 3.02 8.46
N ILE A 51 -6.85 1.75 8.13
CA ILE A 51 -6.00 1.31 7.03
C ILE A 51 -6.91 0.80 5.93
N LYS A 52 -6.74 1.32 4.72
CA LYS A 52 -7.40 0.81 3.53
C LYS A 52 -6.37 0.19 2.60
N ASP A 53 -6.45 -1.13 2.39
CA ASP A 53 -5.63 -1.86 1.41
C ASP A 53 -6.34 -1.89 0.07
N TYR A 54 -5.75 -1.22 -0.93
CA TYR A 54 -6.34 -1.10 -2.25
C TYR A 54 -5.85 -2.24 -3.17
N PRO A 55 -6.74 -2.79 -4.03
CA PRO A 55 -6.33 -3.72 -5.08
C PRO A 55 -5.18 -3.16 -5.91
N GLY A 56 -4.22 -4.02 -6.29
CA GLY A 56 -3.07 -3.58 -7.08
C GLY A 56 -3.43 -3.03 -8.46
N THR A 57 -4.63 -3.33 -8.96
CA THR A 57 -5.20 -2.83 -10.21
C THR A 57 -6.03 -1.57 -10.04
N LYS A 58 -6.31 -1.11 -8.81
CA LYS A 58 -7.13 0.08 -8.57
C LYS A 58 -6.42 1.33 -9.11
N GLU A 59 -7.18 2.14 -9.82
CA GLU A 59 -6.84 3.48 -10.30
C GLU A 59 -7.69 4.49 -9.54
N LEU A 60 -7.08 5.61 -9.16
CA LEU A 60 -7.79 6.71 -8.51
C LEU A 60 -8.34 7.66 -9.57
N ASN A 61 -9.53 8.20 -9.32
CA ASN A 61 -10.14 9.19 -10.18
C ASN A 61 -10.66 10.37 -9.34
N GLU A 62 -10.20 11.60 -9.60
CA GLU A 62 -10.67 12.79 -8.88
C GLU A 62 -12.15 13.14 -9.12
N SER A 63 -12.80 12.49 -10.09
CA SER A 63 -14.22 12.64 -10.41
C SER A 63 -15.08 11.54 -9.78
N ASP A 64 -14.47 10.47 -9.26
CA ASP A 64 -15.19 9.42 -8.52
C ASP A 64 -15.46 9.90 -7.08
N PRO A 65 -16.74 10.08 -6.69
CA PRO A 65 -17.08 10.54 -5.34
C PRO A 65 -16.52 9.67 -4.21
N ALA A 66 -16.38 8.35 -4.44
CA ALA A 66 -15.85 7.43 -3.45
C ALA A 66 -14.35 7.63 -3.23
N ASP A 67 -13.58 7.79 -4.31
CA ASP A 67 -12.15 8.08 -4.25
C ASP A 67 -11.91 9.46 -3.61
N VAL A 68 -12.67 10.48 -4.01
CA VAL A 68 -12.57 11.83 -3.45
C VAL A 68 -12.85 11.82 -1.94
N ALA A 69 -13.90 11.12 -1.50
CA ALA A 69 -14.23 11.01 -0.09
C ALA A 69 -13.11 10.30 0.70
N ALA A 70 -12.55 9.22 0.16
CA ALA A 70 -11.45 8.49 0.78
C ALA A 70 -10.17 9.35 0.89
N LEU A 71 -9.83 10.10 -0.17
CA LEU A 71 -8.64 10.96 -0.21
C LEU A 71 -8.76 12.18 0.71
N LYS A 72 -9.95 12.78 0.83
CA LYS A 72 -10.21 13.88 1.79
C LYS A 72 -10.02 13.47 3.24
N GLN A 73 -10.21 12.18 3.56
CA GLN A 73 -10.00 11.63 4.90
C GLN A 73 -8.64 10.94 5.06
N CYS A 74 -7.81 10.95 4.02
CA CYS A 74 -6.50 10.32 4.03
C CYS A 74 -5.48 11.25 4.71
N GLY A 75 -4.80 10.76 5.75
CA GLY A 75 -3.66 11.45 6.36
C GLY A 75 -2.30 11.02 5.79
N SER A 76 -2.16 9.77 5.36
CA SER A 76 -0.95 9.25 4.72
C SER A 76 -1.30 8.20 3.67
N LEU A 77 -0.67 8.32 2.51
CA LEU A 77 -0.72 7.37 1.40
C LEU A 77 0.65 6.72 1.28
N VAL A 78 0.69 5.41 1.55
CA VAL A 78 1.88 4.59 1.44
C VAL A 78 1.82 3.83 0.13
N PHE A 79 2.79 4.05 -0.74
CA PHE A 79 2.95 3.32 -1.99
C PHE A 79 4.06 2.27 -1.87
N VAL A 80 3.72 1.01 -2.11
CA VAL A 80 4.65 -0.11 -1.96
C VAL A 80 5.18 -0.54 -3.33
N ILE A 81 6.50 -0.49 -3.47
CA ILE A 81 7.26 -0.94 -4.64
C ILE A 81 8.02 -2.20 -4.24
N ASP A 82 7.82 -3.28 -5.01
CA ASP A 82 8.64 -4.47 -4.88
C ASP A 82 10.05 -4.19 -5.41
N ALA A 83 11.10 -4.40 -4.61
CA ALA A 83 12.48 -4.19 -5.03
C ALA A 83 12.88 -5.05 -6.24
N HIS A 84 12.21 -6.19 -6.41
CA HIS A 84 12.43 -7.14 -7.50
C HIS A 84 11.50 -6.92 -8.70
N GLU A 85 10.70 -5.85 -8.72
CA GLU A 85 9.86 -5.52 -9.88
C GLU A 85 10.75 -5.28 -11.12
N PRO A 86 10.65 -6.11 -12.18
CA PRO A 86 11.44 -5.92 -13.40
C PRO A 86 11.11 -4.61 -14.11
N ASP A 87 9.83 -4.18 -14.09
CA ASP A 87 9.39 -2.93 -14.73
C ASP A 87 9.22 -1.81 -13.70
N LYS A 88 10.35 -1.20 -13.32
CA LYS A 88 10.38 -0.07 -12.38
C LYS A 88 9.63 1.15 -12.91
N ASP A 89 9.63 1.34 -14.23
CA ASP A 89 8.95 2.48 -14.86
C ASP A 89 7.43 2.35 -14.68
N GLN A 90 6.86 1.14 -14.79
CA GLN A 90 5.46 0.91 -14.49
C GLN A 90 5.09 1.33 -13.05
N ALA A 91 5.91 0.94 -12.07
CA ALA A 91 5.67 1.28 -10.67
C ALA A 91 5.75 2.80 -10.44
N CYS A 92 6.78 3.45 -10.99
CA CYS A 92 6.99 4.89 -10.89
C CYS A 92 5.88 5.70 -11.58
N ASN A 93 5.46 5.28 -12.78
CA ASN A 93 4.36 5.91 -13.51
C ASN A 93 3.05 5.79 -12.73
N LYS A 94 2.75 4.61 -12.18
CA LYS A 94 1.55 4.42 -11.35
C LYS A 94 1.59 5.27 -10.08
N LEU A 95 2.74 5.34 -9.39
CA LEU A 95 2.92 6.23 -8.25
C LEU A 95 2.64 7.69 -8.63
N LEU A 96 3.21 8.15 -9.74
CA LEU A 96 3.04 9.52 -10.22
C LEU A 96 1.55 9.86 -10.45
N GLU A 97 0.81 8.99 -11.13
CA GLU A 97 -0.62 9.20 -11.38
C GLU A 97 -1.44 9.23 -10.07
N ILE A 98 -1.15 8.33 -9.13
CA ILE A 98 -1.81 8.32 -7.81
C ILE A 98 -1.52 9.61 -7.04
N VAL A 99 -0.25 10.05 -7.01
CA VAL A 99 0.15 11.27 -6.30
C VAL A 99 -0.51 12.51 -6.91
N LYS A 100 -0.57 12.61 -8.25
CA LYS A 100 -1.25 13.73 -8.94
C LYS A 100 -2.71 13.85 -8.51
N VAL A 101 -3.46 12.74 -8.58
CA VAL A 101 -4.88 12.71 -8.21
C VAL A 101 -5.06 13.00 -6.72
N ALA A 102 -4.31 12.33 -5.86
CA ALA A 102 -4.39 12.47 -4.41
C ALA A 102 -4.05 13.90 -3.93
N TYR A 103 -2.95 14.48 -4.43
CA TYR A 103 -2.52 15.83 -4.07
C TYR A 103 -3.50 16.90 -4.54
N LYS A 104 -4.10 16.72 -5.73
CA LYS A 104 -5.15 17.61 -6.25
C LYS A 104 -6.39 17.62 -5.34
N VAL A 105 -6.77 16.47 -4.79
CA VAL A 105 -7.95 16.35 -3.90
C VAL A 105 -7.63 16.80 -2.47
N ASN A 106 -6.46 16.43 -1.95
CA ASN A 106 -6.05 16.74 -0.58
C ASN A 106 -4.52 16.95 -0.50
N PRO A 107 -4.05 18.22 -0.55
CA PRO A 107 -2.63 18.55 -0.46
C PRO A 107 -1.97 18.22 0.89
N SER A 108 -2.75 17.91 1.93
CA SER A 108 -2.24 17.62 3.28
C SER A 108 -1.83 16.16 3.48
N ILE A 109 -2.05 15.28 2.48
CA ILE A 109 -1.63 13.88 2.53
C ILE A 109 -0.11 13.79 2.63
N ALA A 110 0.39 13.04 3.62
CA ALA A 110 1.77 12.58 3.62
C ALA A 110 1.93 11.45 2.57
N PHE A 111 2.91 11.58 1.67
CA PHE A 111 3.22 10.56 0.68
C PHE A 111 4.47 9.80 1.10
N GLU A 112 4.34 8.50 1.30
CA GLU A 112 5.42 7.61 1.72
C GLU A 112 5.62 6.52 0.67
N VAL A 113 6.88 6.21 0.35
CA VAL A 113 7.21 5.15 -0.63
C VAL A 113 8.03 4.10 0.08
N PHE A 114 7.52 2.86 0.11
CA PHE A 114 8.21 1.73 0.68
C PHE A 114 8.84 0.91 -0.44
N ILE A 115 10.17 0.82 -0.43
CA ILE A 115 10.90 -0.17 -1.22
C ILE A 115 10.91 -1.46 -0.40
N HIS A 116 10.13 -2.44 -0.84
CA HIS A 116 9.80 -3.64 -0.08
C HIS A 116 10.46 -4.89 -0.66
N LYS A 117 10.42 -6.00 0.10
CA LYS A 117 11.02 -7.31 -0.21
C LYS A 117 12.54 -7.33 -0.40
N VAL A 118 13.25 -6.29 0.04
CA VAL A 118 14.71 -6.19 -0.02
C VAL A 118 15.45 -7.31 0.73
N ASP A 119 14.76 -8.04 1.61
CA ASP A 119 15.29 -9.20 2.32
C ASP A 119 15.70 -10.35 1.39
N SER A 120 15.09 -10.49 0.21
CA SER A 120 15.50 -11.52 -0.75
C SER A 120 16.88 -11.23 -1.36
N ASP A 121 17.34 -9.97 -1.36
CA ASP A 121 18.69 -9.60 -1.82
C ASP A 121 19.79 -10.14 -0.89
N MET A 122 19.49 -10.31 0.40
CA MET A 122 20.41 -10.94 1.34
C MET A 122 20.62 -12.42 1.02
N PHE A 123 19.58 -13.13 0.55
CA PHE A 123 19.67 -14.58 0.29
C PHE A 123 20.58 -14.90 -0.90
N MET A 124 20.58 -14.07 -1.95
CA MET A 124 21.41 -14.26 -3.15
C MET A 124 22.91 -13.97 -2.92
N GLN A 125 23.27 -13.26 -1.85
CA GLN A 125 24.66 -12.99 -1.49
C GLN A 125 25.32 -14.13 -0.70
N TYR A 126 24.54 -15.01 -0.06
CA TYR A 126 25.08 -16.15 0.67
C TYR A 126 25.37 -17.38 -0.22
N GLU A 127 24.96 -17.34 -1.50
CA GLU A 127 25.27 -18.38 -2.50
C GLU A 127 26.42 -18.01 -3.46
N GLN A 128 27.19 -16.94 -3.15
CA GLN A 128 28.43 -16.59 -3.87
C GLN A 128 29.68 -16.79 -3.02
#